data_AF-A0A538Q063-F1
#
_entry.id   AF-A0A538Q063-F1
#
_cell.length_a   1.000
_cell.length_b   1.000
_cell.length_c   1.000
_cell.angle_alpha   90.00
_cell.angle_beta   90.00
_cell.angle_gamma   90.00
#
_symmetry.space_group_name_H-M   'P 1'
#
loop_
_entity.id
_entity.type
_entity.pdbx_description
1 polymer ?
#
loop_
_entity_poly.entity_id
_entity_poly.type
_entity_poly.pdbx_seq_one_letter_code
_entity_poly.pdbx_strand_id
1 'polypeptide(L)'
;MLSACFDAPSAVPPEKTHTDEITTSVTIDGNAAGRVFDGVGAISGGGGNSRLLFDYPEPQRTQILDYLFKPGVGAAMQILKVEAGGDTNSTSGAEKSHKHTASDLNCNRGYEWWLMEQAKARNPAIKLYALAWGAPGWIGNGTFFSTDMINYYVSFLDCAKNSHGLTIDYLGGWNERGFDKTWYENLRSTLNSSGYSNVQVVADDTSFSPADQVVSDAAFAAAVNVLGSHYVCGYRSAQSNCPSSANAIASGKKVWASENGSDDYNLGGINLARGINRGYLDGKMTAYINWPVIAAITPNIPFPTMGVALAAQPWSGAYSIGKNAWVMAHTTQFTAPGWRYLDTASGFLGGNRANGSYVTLRSPSTGTYSTVIETMDATAAQTFTATVTGGLSTQAVHVWSTALGSNNPADHFVHSADVTPSGGSFTVTLQPGTLYTLTPGTGQGKGTATGPAAAG
;
A
#
# COMPACT_ATOMS: atom_id res chain seq x y z
N MET A 1 78.37 -29.08 -15.34
CA MET A 1 77.00 -29.17 -14.79
C MET A 1 76.43 -27.76 -14.83
N LEU A 2 75.88 -27.40 -16.00
CA LEU A 2 74.45 -27.13 -16.25
C LEU A 2 73.89 -25.93 -15.48
N SER A 3 73.67 -24.89 -16.28
CA SER A 3 72.92 -23.67 -16.03
C SER A 3 71.48 -23.97 -15.62
N ALA A 4 70.93 -23.23 -14.65
CA ALA A 4 69.50 -23.17 -14.41
C ALA A 4 69.11 -21.72 -14.08
N CYS A 5 68.65 -21.02 -15.12
CA CYS A 5 67.86 -19.81 -14.99
C CYS A 5 66.48 -20.20 -14.45
N PHE A 6 66.06 -19.61 -13.34
CA PHE A 6 64.66 -19.57 -12.93
C PHE A 6 64.34 -18.12 -12.52
N ASP A 7 63.74 -17.38 -13.46
CA ASP A 7 63.05 -16.14 -13.13
C ASP A 7 61.77 -16.48 -12.37
N ALA A 8 61.51 -15.76 -11.29
CA ALA A 8 60.25 -15.85 -10.57
C ALA A 8 59.10 -15.36 -11.47
N PRO A 9 57.95 -16.06 -11.52
CA PRO A 9 56.81 -15.58 -12.28
C PRO A 9 56.33 -14.25 -11.68
N SER A 10 56.25 -13.22 -12.51
CA SER A 10 55.61 -11.96 -12.14
C SER A 10 54.15 -12.22 -11.78
N ALA A 11 53.72 -11.73 -10.62
CA ALA A 11 52.33 -11.79 -10.21
C ALA A 11 51.48 -11.07 -11.26
N VAL A 12 50.61 -11.83 -11.94
CA VAL A 12 49.57 -11.27 -12.81
C VAL A 12 48.64 -10.47 -11.88
N PRO A 13 48.43 -9.16 -12.13
CA PRO A 13 47.44 -8.40 -11.36
C PRO A 13 46.08 -9.09 -11.52
N PRO A 14 45.23 -9.14 -10.48
CA PRO A 14 43.88 -9.65 -10.66
C PRO A 14 43.21 -8.88 -11.79
N GLU A 15 42.78 -9.61 -12.80
CA GLU A 15 41.96 -9.10 -13.89
C GLU A 15 40.77 -8.40 -13.24
N LYS A 16 40.63 -7.08 -13.47
CA LYS A 16 39.41 -6.37 -13.10
C LYS A 16 38.31 -7.06 -13.87
N THR A 17 37.50 -7.86 -13.19
CA THR A 17 36.25 -8.33 -13.75
C THR A 17 35.44 -7.08 -14.08
N HIS A 18 35.42 -6.73 -15.36
CA HIS A 18 34.44 -5.81 -15.91
C HIS A 18 33.09 -6.46 -15.66
N THR A 19 32.45 -6.06 -14.56
CA THR A 19 31.02 -6.32 -14.40
C THR A 19 30.36 -5.45 -15.44
N ASP A 20 29.82 -6.09 -16.49
CA ASP A 20 29.06 -5.39 -17.52
C ASP A 20 28.02 -4.50 -16.83
N GLU A 21 27.95 -3.24 -17.26
CA GLU A 21 27.01 -2.27 -16.70
C GLU A 21 25.58 -2.78 -16.93
N ILE A 22 24.86 -3.04 -15.85
CA ILE A 22 23.47 -3.52 -15.96
C ILE A 22 22.64 -2.43 -16.60
N THR A 23 22.11 -2.74 -17.78
CA THR A 23 21.28 -1.86 -18.57
C THR A 23 19.88 -2.45 -18.71
N THR A 24 18.86 -1.61 -18.53
CA THR A 24 17.45 -1.94 -18.78
C THR A 24 16.90 -1.01 -19.85
N SER A 25 16.32 -1.57 -20.90
CA SER A 25 15.65 -0.81 -21.97
C SER A 25 14.19 -1.20 -22.04
N VAL A 26 13.29 -0.21 -22.00
CA VAL A 26 11.83 -0.42 -21.93
C VAL A 26 11.11 0.44 -22.96
N THR A 27 10.07 -0.13 -23.58
CA THR A 27 9.10 0.66 -24.36
C THR A 27 7.85 0.92 -23.53
N ILE A 28 7.61 2.18 -23.19
CA ILE A 28 6.40 2.65 -22.50
C ILE A 28 5.35 2.96 -23.56
N ASP A 29 4.56 1.95 -23.93
CA ASP A 29 3.46 2.07 -24.91
C ASP A 29 2.12 2.31 -24.20
N GLY A 30 1.48 3.45 -24.48
CA GLY A 30 0.15 3.77 -23.96
C GLY A 30 -0.95 2.76 -24.32
N ASN A 31 -0.73 1.93 -25.34
CA ASN A 31 -1.68 0.89 -25.75
C ASN A 31 -1.42 -0.47 -25.08
N ALA A 32 -0.33 -0.62 -24.33
CA ALA A 32 -0.02 -1.89 -23.68
C ALA A 32 -1.10 -2.30 -22.68
N ALA A 33 -1.33 -3.60 -22.61
CA ALA A 33 -2.26 -4.21 -21.66
C ALA A 33 -1.69 -4.19 -20.23
N GLY A 34 -2.57 -4.47 -19.27
CA GLY A 34 -2.26 -4.62 -17.85
C GLY A 34 -3.48 -4.34 -17.00
N ARG A 35 -3.39 -4.58 -15.68
CA ARG A 35 -4.55 -4.43 -14.79
C ARG A 35 -4.77 -2.98 -14.37
N VAL A 36 -6.00 -2.69 -13.94
CA VAL A 36 -6.36 -1.41 -13.36
C VAL A 36 -5.86 -1.38 -11.92
N PHE A 37 -5.05 -0.37 -11.60
CA PHE A 37 -4.55 -0.10 -10.27
C PHE A 37 -5.68 0.41 -9.36
N ASP A 38 -5.77 -0.15 -8.16
CA ASP A 38 -6.82 0.13 -7.20
C ASP A 38 -6.36 1.05 -6.05
N GLY A 39 -5.06 1.06 -5.75
CA GLY A 39 -4.47 2.05 -4.83
C GLY A 39 -3.45 1.48 -3.85
N VAL A 40 -2.66 2.37 -3.25
CA VAL A 40 -1.84 2.08 -2.07
C VAL A 40 -2.44 2.77 -0.85
N GLY A 41 -2.52 2.04 0.26
CA GLY A 41 -3.20 2.50 1.46
C GLY A 41 -2.67 1.88 2.74
N ALA A 42 -3.38 2.10 3.83
CA ALA A 42 -3.05 1.52 5.13
C ALA A 42 -4.30 1.26 6.00
N ILE A 43 -4.10 0.51 7.09
CA ILE A 43 -5.14 0.08 8.04
C ILE A 43 -5.10 0.88 9.34
N SER A 44 -6.21 1.51 9.72
CA SER A 44 -6.45 1.92 11.11
C SER A 44 -7.32 0.87 11.79
N GLY A 45 -6.83 0.28 12.88
CA GLY A 45 -7.53 -0.81 13.57
C GLY A 45 -6.76 -2.13 13.52
N GLY A 46 -7.41 -3.20 13.97
CA GLY A 46 -6.77 -4.48 14.21
C GLY A 46 -5.56 -4.41 15.16
N GLY A 47 -5.48 -3.58 16.20
CA GLY A 47 -6.48 -2.75 16.88
C GLY A 47 -5.77 -1.74 17.76
N GLY A 48 -6.28 -0.51 17.85
CA GLY A 48 -5.71 0.50 18.75
C GLY A 48 -4.59 1.36 18.15
N ASN A 49 -4.10 1.06 16.94
CA ASN A 49 -2.92 1.71 16.37
C ASN A 49 -3.07 3.23 16.19
N SER A 50 -4.30 3.75 16.06
CA SER A 50 -4.59 5.19 15.98
C SER A 50 -5.07 5.80 17.31
N ARG A 51 -5.06 5.06 18.42
CA ARG A 51 -5.72 5.45 19.67
C ARG A 51 -5.28 6.81 20.19
N LEU A 52 -3.98 7.09 20.22
CA LEU A 52 -3.45 8.34 20.77
C LEU A 52 -3.55 9.52 19.80
N LEU A 53 -3.80 9.28 18.51
CA LEU A 53 -3.77 10.31 17.48
C LEU A 53 -4.85 11.38 17.70
N PHE A 54 -6.04 10.96 18.13
CA PHE A 54 -7.17 11.87 18.37
C PHE A 54 -6.82 12.96 19.40
N ASP A 55 -6.02 12.60 20.41
CA ASP A 55 -5.67 13.43 21.56
C ASP A 55 -4.47 14.36 21.29
N TYR A 56 -3.86 14.33 20.10
CA TYR A 56 -2.76 15.24 19.76
C TYR A 56 -3.20 16.71 19.75
N PRO A 57 -2.34 17.63 20.23
CA PRO A 57 -2.60 19.06 20.15
C PRO A 57 -2.50 19.55 18.70
N GLU A 58 -3.13 20.70 18.44
CA GLU A 58 -2.85 21.47 17.22
C GLU A 58 -1.58 22.31 17.43
N PRO A 59 -0.75 22.50 16.38
CA PRO A 59 -0.96 22.09 14.99
C PRO A 59 -0.52 20.65 14.65
N GLN A 60 0.05 19.90 15.60
CA GLN A 60 0.69 18.61 15.33
C GLN A 60 -0.30 17.57 14.80
N ARG A 61 -1.51 17.50 15.34
CA ARG A 61 -2.56 16.61 14.83
C ARG A 61 -2.87 16.87 13.37
N THR A 62 -3.08 18.14 12.99
CA THR A 62 -3.30 18.53 11.58
C THR A 62 -2.12 18.15 10.70
N GLN A 63 -0.89 18.37 11.15
CA GLN A 63 0.32 18.04 10.39
C GLN A 63 0.44 16.53 10.14
N ILE A 64 0.22 15.71 11.17
CA ILE A 64 0.23 14.25 11.02
C ILE A 64 -0.82 13.80 10.00
N LEU A 65 -2.06 14.29 10.11
CA LEU A 65 -3.14 13.95 9.18
C LEU A 65 -2.83 14.42 7.74
N ASP A 66 -2.19 15.58 7.57
CA ASP A 66 -1.72 16.08 6.27
C ASP A 66 -0.67 15.12 5.68
N TYR A 67 0.31 14.66 6.47
CA TYR A 67 1.29 13.67 6.00
C TYR A 67 0.67 12.33 5.61
N LEU A 68 -0.37 11.88 6.32
CA LEU A 68 -1.03 10.61 6.01
C LEU A 68 -1.91 10.70 4.74
N PHE A 69 -2.69 11.77 4.61
CA PHE A 69 -3.80 11.80 3.64
C PHE A 69 -3.72 12.88 2.57
N LYS A 70 -3.06 14.01 2.81
CA LYS A 70 -3.11 15.15 1.89
C LYS A 70 -2.19 14.92 0.69
N PRO A 71 -2.71 14.99 -0.56
CA PRO A 71 -1.88 14.95 -1.76
C PRO A 71 -0.81 16.06 -1.74
N GLY A 72 0.40 15.75 -2.23
CA GLY A 72 1.50 16.71 -2.29
C GLY A 72 2.20 16.99 -0.96
N VAL A 73 1.91 16.23 0.11
CA VAL A 73 2.54 16.43 1.43
C VAL A 73 3.33 15.20 1.89
N GLY A 74 2.73 14.01 1.91
CA GLY A 74 3.37 12.81 2.44
C GLY A 74 2.89 11.54 1.76
N ALA A 75 2.51 10.55 2.56
CA ALA A 75 2.05 9.25 2.09
C ALA A 75 0.83 9.33 1.18
N ALA A 76 -0.01 10.37 1.32
CA ALA A 76 -1.16 10.66 0.45
C ALA A 76 -2.00 9.41 0.14
N MET A 77 -2.35 8.64 1.18
CA MET A 77 -2.99 7.34 1.04
C MET A 77 -4.21 7.40 0.12
N GLN A 78 -4.34 6.39 -0.74
CA GLN A 78 -5.44 6.27 -1.71
C GLN A 78 -6.54 5.33 -1.19
N ILE A 79 -6.22 4.46 -0.23
CA ILE A 79 -7.16 3.59 0.48
C ILE A 79 -6.93 3.76 1.99
N LEU A 80 -8.00 3.97 2.75
CA LEU A 80 -8.02 3.85 4.20
C LEU A 80 -8.91 2.67 4.56
N LYS A 81 -8.31 1.60 5.08
CA LYS A 81 -9.02 0.46 5.67
C LYS A 81 -9.21 0.73 7.17
N VAL A 82 -10.42 0.58 7.70
CA VAL A 82 -10.74 0.78 9.11
C VAL A 82 -11.34 -0.46 9.74
N GLU A 83 -11.07 -0.67 11.03
CA GLU A 83 -11.79 -1.66 11.82
C GLU A 83 -13.24 -1.20 12.07
N ALA A 84 -14.20 -2.06 11.74
CA ALA A 84 -15.55 -1.97 12.29
C ALA A 84 -15.50 -2.55 13.72
N GLY A 85 -15.23 -1.67 14.71
CA GLY A 85 -14.89 -2.05 16.08
C GLY A 85 -15.87 -3.06 16.71
N GLY A 86 -15.33 -4.13 17.31
CA GLY A 86 -16.14 -5.27 17.77
C GLY A 86 -16.26 -5.44 19.29
N ASP A 87 -15.80 -4.48 20.09
CA ASP A 87 -15.59 -4.60 21.56
C ASP A 87 -14.63 -5.73 21.98
N THR A 88 -13.82 -6.21 21.06
CA THR A 88 -12.82 -7.26 21.29
C THR A 88 -11.41 -6.68 21.22
N ASN A 89 -10.45 -7.28 21.94
CA ASN A 89 -9.05 -6.98 21.70
C ASN A 89 -8.65 -7.54 20.33
N SER A 90 -8.29 -6.65 19.40
CA SER A 90 -7.99 -6.99 18.01
C SER A 90 -6.51 -6.85 17.65
N THR A 91 -5.63 -6.50 18.59
CA THR A 91 -4.16 -6.75 18.65
C THR A 91 -3.51 -5.92 19.77
N SER A 92 -3.61 -4.60 19.65
CA SER A 92 -2.98 -3.61 20.54
C SER A 92 -4.00 -2.86 21.41
N GLY A 93 -5.25 -3.30 21.39
CA GLY A 93 -6.36 -2.72 22.13
C GLY A 93 -7.71 -3.17 21.58
N ALA A 94 -8.78 -2.81 22.28
CA ALA A 94 -10.14 -3.03 21.81
C ALA A 94 -10.74 -1.75 21.22
N GLU A 95 -11.44 -1.89 20.10
CA GLU A 95 -12.18 -0.80 19.46
C GLU A 95 -13.68 -0.91 19.70
N LYS A 96 -14.32 0.24 19.91
CA LYS A 96 -15.72 0.31 20.36
C LYS A 96 -16.68 -0.03 19.23
N SER A 97 -17.63 -0.91 19.50
CA SER A 97 -18.74 -1.23 18.61
C SER A 97 -19.78 -0.13 18.54
N HIS A 98 -20.36 0.07 17.34
CA HIS A 98 -21.57 0.89 17.17
C HIS A 98 -22.82 0.23 17.75
N LYS A 99 -22.78 -1.06 18.10
CA LYS A 99 -23.88 -1.80 18.76
C LYS A 99 -23.35 -2.75 19.84
N HIS A 100 -23.25 -2.31 21.09
CA HIS A 100 -22.81 -3.16 22.22
C HIS A 100 -23.79 -4.30 22.52
N THR A 101 -25.09 -4.04 22.31
CA THR A 101 -26.18 -5.02 22.41
C THR A 101 -27.05 -4.97 21.15
N ALA A 102 -27.92 -5.96 20.95
CA ALA A 102 -28.79 -6.01 19.77
C ALA A 102 -29.65 -4.74 19.58
N SER A 103 -30.17 -4.18 20.68
CA SER A 103 -31.02 -2.98 20.68
C SER A 103 -30.24 -1.66 20.72
N ASP A 104 -28.93 -1.70 20.97
CA ASP A 104 -28.08 -0.51 21.04
C ASP A 104 -27.65 -0.05 19.63
N LEU A 105 -27.54 1.26 19.44
CA LEU A 105 -26.95 1.88 18.24
C LEU A 105 -26.36 3.24 18.60
N ASN A 106 -25.06 3.42 18.38
CA ASN A 106 -24.39 4.70 18.53
C ASN A 106 -23.28 4.84 17.48
N CYS A 107 -23.52 5.75 16.52
CA CYS A 107 -22.63 6.00 15.41
C CYS A 107 -21.42 6.89 15.76
N ASN A 108 -21.26 7.37 16.99
CA ASN A 108 -20.22 8.32 17.38
C ASN A 108 -19.17 7.73 18.34
N ARG A 109 -19.04 6.41 18.38
CA ARG A 109 -18.07 5.73 19.25
C ARG A 109 -16.73 5.52 18.57
N GLY A 110 -15.66 5.58 19.36
CA GLY A 110 -14.30 5.36 18.87
C GLY A 110 -13.76 6.56 18.10
N TYR A 111 -12.73 6.33 17.29
CA TYR A 111 -12.04 7.38 16.52
C TYR A 111 -12.07 7.13 15.01
N GLU A 112 -12.56 5.98 14.54
CA GLU A 112 -12.52 5.64 13.12
C GLU A 112 -13.45 6.49 12.26
N TRP A 113 -14.62 6.88 12.78
CA TRP A 113 -15.51 7.84 12.10
C TRP A 113 -14.80 9.17 11.83
N TRP A 114 -14.20 9.73 12.89
CA TRP A 114 -13.42 10.96 12.79
C TRP A 114 -12.23 10.80 11.84
N LEU A 115 -11.50 9.68 11.89
CA LEU A 115 -10.35 9.48 11.02
C LEU A 115 -10.75 9.40 9.54
N MET A 116 -11.85 8.71 9.23
CA MET A 116 -12.41 8.67 7.87
C MET A 116 -12.84 10.06 7.38
N GLU A 117 -13.47 10.87 8.23
CA GLU A 117 -13.81 12.27 7.92
C GLU A 117 -12.55 13.10 7.66
N GLN A 118 -11.52 12.98 8.50
CA GLN A 118 -10.25 13.71 8.33
C GLN A 118 -9.52 13.31 7.05
N ALA A 119 -9.59 12.03 6.68
CA ALA A 119 -9.02 11.51 5.44
C ALA A 119 -9.78 12.07 4.23
N LYS A 120 -11.12 12.01 4.23
CA LYS A 120 -11.96 12.56 3.15
C LYS A 120 -11.82 14.08 2.99
N ALA A 121 -11.67 14.82 4.09
CA ALA A 121 -11.48 16.26 4.06
C ALA A 121 -10.17 16.66 3.34
N ARG A 122 -9.13 15.84 3.41
CA ARG A 122 -7.82 16.08 2.78
C ARG A 122 -7.70 15.48 1.40
N ASN A 123 -8.32 14.33 1.19
CA ASN A 123 -8.35 13.62 -0.07
C ASN A 123 -9.77 13.09 -0.33
N PRO A 124 -10.64 13.89 -0.98
CA PRO A 124 -12.01 13.46 -1.29
C PRO A 124 -12.08 12.17 -2.13
N ALA A 125 -11.01 11.88 -2.89
CA ALA A 125 -10.89 10.70 -3.74
C ALA A 125 -10.43 9.43 -2.99
N ILE A 126 -9.99 9.54 -1.73
CA ILE A 126 -9.57 8.37 -0.94
C ILE A 126 -10.71 7.35 -0.87
N LYS A 127 -10.36 6.07 -1.00
CA LYS A 127 -11.31 4.96 -0.88
C LYS A 127 -11.40 4.49 0.56
N LEU A 128 -12.62 4.22 1.03
CA LEU A 128 -12.85 3.72 2.39
C LEU A 128 -13.18 2.23 2.35
N TYR A 129 -12.48 1.46 3.17
CA TYR A 129 -12.68 0.02 3.32
C TYR A 129 -12.98 -0.29 4.80
N ALA A 130 -14.10 -0.95 5.12
CA ALA A 130 -14.40 -1.44 6.47
C ALA A 130 -14.27 -2.98 6.59
N LEU A 131 -13.71 -3.45 7.70
CA LEU A 131 -13.60 -4.89 8.04
C LEU A 131 -13.72 -5.08 9.56
N ALA A 132 -14.39 -6.12 10.04
CA ALA A 132 -14.39 -6.47 11.45
C ALA A 132 -13.30 -7.49 11.81
N TRP A 133 -12.59 -7.23 12.90
CA TRP A 133 -11.68 -8.20 13.54
C TRP A 133 -12.42 -9.15 14.50
N GLY A 134 -13.53 -8.69 15.06
CA GLY A 134 -14.47 -9.50 15.82
C GLY A 134 -15.77 -8.75 16.00
N ALA A 135 -16.64 -9.25 16.86
CA ALA A 135 -17.96 -8.69 17.04
C ALA A 135 -18.46 -8.87 18.48
N PRO A 136 -19.43 -8.05 18.93
CA PRO A 136 -20.08 -8.23 20.23
C PRO A 136 -20.73 -9.62 20.35
N GLY A 137 -20.69 -10.20 21.56
CA GLY A 137 -21.10 -11.60 21.78
C GLY A 137 -22.57 -11.93 21.48
N TRP A 138 -23.45 -10.93 21.33
CA TRP A 138 -24.85 -11.15 20.94
C TRP A 138 -25.01 -11.54 19.46
N ILE A 139 -24.01 -11.23 18.61
CA ILE A 139 -24.05 -11.53 17.18
C ILE A 139 -24.12 -13.04 16.97
N GLY A 140 -25.21 -13.50 16.35
CA GLY A 140 -25.41 -14.90 15.99
C GLY A 140 -25.27 -15.88 17.16
N ASN A 141 -25.53 -15.41 18.39
CA ASN A 141 -25.26 -16.16 19.62
C ASN A 141 -23.83 -16.73 19.67
N GLY A 142 -22.84 -15.91 19.29
CA GLY A 142 -21.43 -16.30 19.21
C GLY A 142 -20.98 -16.83 17.84
N THR A 143 -21.87 -16.90 16.85
CA THR A 143 -21.54 -17.30 15.47
C THR A 143 -21.35 -16.08 14.59
N PHE A 144 -20.11 -15.80 14.19
CA PHE A 144 -19.79 -14.62 13.38
C PHE A 144 -20.45 -14.66 11.99
N PHE A 145 -20.33 -15.77 11.26
CA PHE A 145 -20.98 -15.94 9.96
C PHE A 145 -22.49 -16.19 10.12
N SER A 146 -23.20 -15.15 10.51
CA SER A 146 -24.64 -15.13 10.79
C SER A 146 -25.33 -13.95 10.11
N THR A 147 -26.65 -14.03 10.00
CA THR A 147 -27.49 -12.92 9.53
C THR A 147 -27.37 -11.68 10.43
N ASP A 148 -27.17 -11.86 11.73
CA ASP A 148 -26.95 -10.76 12.67
C ASP A 148 -25.70 -9.95 12.31
N MET A 149 -24.62 -10.61 11.90
CA MET A 149 -23.40 -9.93 11.46
C MET A 149 -23.60 -9.16 10.16
N ILE A 150 -24.39 -9.70 9.22
CA ILE A 150 -24.75 -8.97 7.99
C ILE A 150 -25.53 -7.69 8.36
N ASN A 151 -26.54 -7.82 9.22
CA ASN A 151 -27.34 -6.68 9.69
C ASN A 151 -26.51 -5.67 10.50
N TYR A 152 -25.51 -6.15 11.24
CA TYR A 152 -24.55 -5.32 11.95
C TYR A 152 -23.68 -4.49 11.00
N TYR A 153 -23.21 -5.10 9.90
CA TYR A 153 -22.51 -4.38 8.83
C TYR A 153 -23.41 -3.38 8.11
N VAL A 154 -24.66 -3.73 7.80
CA VAL A 154 -25.61 -2.76 7.23
C VAL A 154 -25.79 -1.57 8.18
N SER A 155 -25.92 -1.82 9.48
CA SER A 155 -26.00 -0.75 10.48
C SER A 155 -24.74 0.14 10.52
N PHE A 156 -23.56 -0.43 10.29
CA PHE A 156 -22.30 0.33 10.18
C PHE A 156 -22.33 1.24 8.94
N LEU A 157 -22.78 0.71 7.79
CA LEU A 157 -22.93 1.47 6.55
C LEU A 157 -23.99 2.57 6.67
N ASP A 158 -25.06 2.32 7.41
CA ASP A 158 -26.08 3.32 7.75
C ASP A 158 -25.50 4.43 8.62
N CYS A 159 -24.71 4.10 9.65
CA CYS A 159 -23.99 5.09 10.46
C CYS A 159 -23.06 5.95 9.59
N ALA A 160 -22.20 5.31 8.77
CA ALA A 160 -21.27 6.00 7.89
C ALA A 160 -21.99 7.01 6.99
N LYS A 161 -23.07 6.58 6.33
CA LYS A 161 -23.84 7.40 5.40
C LYS A 161 -24.64 8.49 6.09
N ASN A 162 -25.44 8.14 7.09
CA ASN A 162 -26.48 9.00 7.63
C ASN A 162 -25.95 9.96 8.71
N SER A 163 -24.93 9.55 9.47
CA SER A 163 -24.35 10.38 10.54
C SER A 163 -23.10 11.14 10.10
N HIS A 164 -22.31 10.58 9.17
CA HIS A 164 -21.01 11.15 8.80
C HIS A 164 -20.92 11.59 7.32
N GLY A 165 -21.94 11.32 6.50
CA GLY A 165 -21.89 11.62 5.06
C GLY A 165 -20.79 10.83 4.32
N LEU A 166 -20.32 9.72 4.88
CA LEU A 166 -19.25 8.89 4.35
C LEU A 166 -19.83 7.79 3.46
N THR A 167 -19.17 7.55 2.33
CA THR A 167 -19.43 6.39 1.48
C THR A 167 -18.31 5.37 1.71
N ILE A 168 -18.68 4.18 2.18
CA ILE A 168 -17.77 3.03 2.25
C ILE A 168 -17.72 2.38 0.87
N ASP A 169 -16.53 2.30 0.28
CA ASP A 169 -16.33 1.74 -1.06
C ASP A 169 -16.19 0.21 -1.03
N TYR A 170 -15.58 -0.33 0.04
CA TYR A 170 -15.27 -1.75 0.20
C TYR A 170 -15.72 -2.27 1.57
N LEU A 171 -16.20 -3.51 1.60
CA LEU A 171 -16.58 -4.20 2.83
C LEU A 171 -16.04 -5.64 2.82
N GLY A 172 -15.41 -6.04 3.92
CA GLY A 172 -14.83 -7.37 4.10
C GLY A 172 -15.65 -8.26 5.03
N GLY A 173 -15.26 -9.52 5.15
CA GLY A 173 -15.90 -10.51 6.03
C GLY A 173 -15.35 -10.51 7.45
N TRP A 174 -14.50 -11.48 7.79
CA TRP A 174 -13.90 -11.62 9.11
C TRP A 174 -12.38 -11.72 8.99
N ASN A 175 -11.66 -10.75 9.58
CA ASN A 175 -10.22 -10.68 9.48
C ASN A 175 -9.53 -11.98 9.92
N GLU A 176 -8.73 -12.60 9.03
CA GLU A 176 -7.90 -13.79 9.32
C GLU A 176 -8.66 -14.98 9.92
N ARG A 177 -9.92 -15.15 9.48
CA ARG A 177 -10.83 -16.21 9.95
C ARG A 177 -11.47 -16.99 8.82
N GLY A 178 -10.97 -16.84 7.59
CA GLY A 178 -11.47 -17.51 6.41
C GLY A 178 -12.80 -16.96 5.95
N PHE A 179 -13.61 -17.80 5.30
CA PHE A 179 -14.89 -17.40 4.73
C PHE A 179 -15.97 -18.48 4.88
N ASP A 180 -17.22 -18.05 4.88
CA ASP A 180 -18.39 -18.88 4.63
C ASP A 180 -19.07 -18.43 3.33
N LYS A 181 -19.13 -19.34 2.34
CA LYS A 181 -19.62 -19.04 0.99
C LYS A 181 -21.04 -18.48 0.99
N THR A 182 -21.94 -19.18 1.69
CA THR A 182 -23.36 -18.83 1.79
C THR A 182 -23.54 -17.48 2.49
N TRP A 183 -22.72 -17.19 3.50
CA TRP A 183 -22.73 -15.91 4.19
C TRP A 183 -22.37 -14.75 3.26
N TYR A 184 -21.34 -14.90 2.42
CA TYR A 184 -20.97 -13.86 1.44
C TYR A 184 -22.06 -13.66 0.37
N GLU A 185 -22.70 -14.73 -0.09
CA GLU A 185 -23.86 -14.64 -1.00
C GLU A 185 -25.03 -13.89 -0.36
N ASN A 186 -25.33 -14.20 0.90
CA ASN A 186 -26.34 -13.50 1.68
C ASN A 186 -25.97 -12.04 1.96
N LEU A 187 -24.69 -11.76 2.25
CA LEU A 187 -24.17 -10.40 2.41
C LEU A 187 -24.41 -9.60 1.13
N ARG A 188 -24.03 -10.14 -0.03
CA ARG A 188 -24.24 -9.47 -1.33
C ARG A 188 -25.71 -9.17 -1.56
N SER A 189 -26.59 -10.15 -1.34
CA SER A 189 -28.04 -10.01 -1.50
C SER A 189 -28.59 -8.90 -0.61
N THR A 190 -28.23 -8.90 0.68
CA THR A 190 -28.67 -7.89 1.65
C THR A 190 -28.11 -6.50 1.35
N LEU A 191 -26.84 -6.38 0.93
CA LEU A 191 -26.30 -5.09 0.51
C LEU A 191 -27.06 -4.53 -0.69
N ASN A 192 -27.46 -5.37 -1.65
CA ASN A 192 -28.26 -4.91 -2.79
C ASN A 192 -29.65 -4.41 -2.36
N SER A 193 -30.36 -5.16 -1.52
CA SER A 193 -31.70 -4.79 -1.07
C SER A 193 -31.70 -3.60 -0.11
N SER A 194 -30.61 -3.38 0.64
CA SER A 194 -30.43 -2.24 1.54
C SER A 194 -29.88 -0.98 0.85
N GLY A 195 -29.75 -0.97 -0.49
CA GLY A 195 -29.30 0.21 -1.25
C GLY A 195 -27.78 0.43 -1.29
N TYR A 196 -27.01 -0.61 -0.95
CA TYR A 196 -25.54 -0.65 -0.96
C TYR A 196 -24.98 -1.53 -2.08
N SER A 197 -25.68 -1.59 -3.23
CA SER A 197 -25.25 -2.38 -4.40
C SER A 197 -23.87 -2.01 -4.95
N ASN A 198 -23.43 -0.76 -4.72
CA ASN A 198 -22.14 -0.27 -5.18
C ASN A 198 -20.97 -0.65 -4.27
N VAL A 199 -21.22 -1.02 -3.01
CA VAL A 199 -20.17 -1.46 -2.08
C VAL A 199 -19.56 -2.75 -2.62
N GLN A 200 -18.25 -2.76 -2.83
CA GLN A 200 -17.52 -3.90 -3.35
C GLN A 200 -17.18 -4.86 -2.20
N VAL A 201 -17.51 -6.14 -2.36
CA VAL A 201 -17.26 -7.16 -1.34
C VAL A 201 -15.85 -7.75 -1.53
N VAL A 202 -15.05 -7.69 -0.46
CA VAL A 202 -13.70 -8.25 -0.39
C VAL A 202 -13.76 -9.58 0.34
N ALA A 203 -13.27 -10.65 -0.29
CA ALA A 203 -13.11 -11.95 0.34
C ALA A 203 -11.64 -12.39 0.29
N ASP A 204 -11.01 -12.88 1.34
CA ASP A 204 -11.53 -13.08 2.71
C ASP A 204 -10.67 -12.42 3.79
N ASP A 205 -9.70 -11.60 3.38
CA ASP A 205 -8.73 -10.99 4.29
C ASP A 205 -8.02 -12.04 5.16
N THR A 206 -7.72 -13.18 4.53
CA THR A 206 -6.94 -14.29 5.11
C THR A 206 -5.98 -14.84 4.06
N SER A 207 -6.50 -15.30 2.92
CA SER A 207 -5.75 -16.05 1.92
C SER A 207 -6.34 -15.91 0.51
N PHE A 208 -5.67 -16.46 -0.50
CA PHE A 208 -6.26 -16.59 -1.84
C PHE A 208 -7.15 -17.83 -2.05
N SER A 209 -7.48 -18.59 -0.99
CA SER A 209 -8.35 -19.77 -1.12
C SER A 209 -9.78 -19.48 -1.65
N PRO A 210 -10.39 -18.28 -1.46
CA PRO A 210 -11.68 -17.97 -2.10
C PRO A 210 -11.63 -18.00 -3.62
N ALA A 211 -10.45 -17.88 -4.24
CA ALA A 211 -10.30 -17.92 -5.69
C ALA A 211 -10.80 -19.24 -6.30
N ASP A 212 -10.60 -20.36 -5.60
CA ASP A 212 -11.03 -21.68 -6.08
C ASP A 212 -12.56 -21.78 -6.13
N GLN A 213 -13.23 -21.15 -5.16
CA GLN A 213 -14.69 -21.05 -5.12
C GLN A 213 -15.22 -20.08 -6.16
N VAL A 214 -14.53 -18.95 -6.40
CA VAL A 214 -14.91 -18.01 -7.48
C VAL A 214 -14.85 -18.68 -8.85
N VAL A 215 -13.91 -19.59 -9.09
CA VAL A 215 -13.82 -20.31 -10.37
C VAL A 215 -14.88 -21.40 -10.49
N SER A 216 -15.24 -22.06 -9.39
CA SER A 216 -16.14 -23.24 -9.41
C SER A 216 -17.61 -22.93 -9.12
N ASP A 217 -17.93 -21.77 -8.54
CA ASP A 217 -19.28 -21.39 -8.12
C ASP A 217 -19.64 -19.99 -8.60
N ALA A 218 -20.59 -19.92 -9.54
CA ALA A 218 -21.05 -18.67 -10.13
C ALA A 218 -21.80 -17.75 -9.14
N ALA A 219 -22.48 -18.30 -8.13
CA ALA A 219 -23.20 -17.50 -7.13
C ALA A 219 -22.20 -16.79 -6.23
N PHE A 220 -21.21 -17.51 -5.71
CA PHE A 220 -20.13 -16.93 -4.93
C PHE A 220 -19.27 -15.97 -5.76
N ALA A 221 -18.98 -16.32 -7.01
CA ALA A 221 -18.29 -15.43 -7.94
C ALA A 221 -19.03 -14.12 -8.16
N ALA A 222 -20.37 -14.12 -8.19
CA ALA A 222 -21.17 -12.91 -8.29
C ALA A 222 -21.20 -12.12 -6.97
N ALA A 223 -21.06 -12.80 -5.83
CA ALA A 223 -21.03 -12.18 -4.50
C ALA A 223 -19.73 -11.42 -4.21
N VAL A 224 -18.60 -11.90 -4.72
CA VAL A 224 -17.25 -11.36 -4.42
C VAL A 224 -16.73 -10.49 -5.57
N ASN A 225 -16.24 -9.29 -5.22
CA ASN A 225 -15.66 -8.33 -6.16
C ASN A 225 -14.12 -8.36 -6.14
N VAL A 226 -13.53 -8.60 -4.97
CA VAL A 226 -12.09 -8.52 -4.72
C VAL A 226 -11.62 -9.75 -3.95
N LEU A 227 -10.50 -10.32 -4.38
CA LEU A 227 -9.76 -11.35 -3.65
C LEU A 227 -8.67 -10.67 -2.82
N GLY A 228 -8.89 -10.51 -1.51
CA GLY A 228 -7.97 -9.90 -0.56
C GLY A 228 -7.25 -10.96 0.28
N SER A 229 -5.91 -10.96 0.24
CA SER A 229 -5.08 -11.87 1.04
C SER A 229 -4.11 -11.09 1.91
N HIS A 230 -3.81 -11.67 3.06
CA HIS A 230 -2.89 -11.12 4.05
C HIS A 230 -1.48 -11.67 3.85
N TYR A 231 -0.47 -10.84 4.11
CA TYR A 231 0.95 -11.22 4.17
C TYR A 231 1.42 -12.06 2.97
N VAL A 232 0.94 -11.71 1.77
CA VAL A 232 1.24 -12.39 0.49
C VAL A 232 2.73 -12.40 0.17
N CYS A 233 3.48 -11.47 0.73
CA CYS A 233 4.93 -11.37 0.61
C CYS A 233 5.68 -12.11 1.74
N GLY A 234 4.97 -12.73 2.68
CA GLY A 234 5.46 -13.25 3.95
C GLY A 234 5.38 -12.21 5.08
N TYR A 235 4.94 -12.65 6.27
CA TYR A 235 4.82 -11.79 7.45
C TYR A 235 6.18 -11.23 7.88
N ARG A 236 6.31 -9.89 7.92
CA ARG A 236 7.55 -9.16 8.30
C ARG A 236 8.79 -9.65 7.56
N SER A 237 8.61 -10.04 6.30
CA SER A 237 9.67 -10.57 5.45
C SER A 237 10.41 -9.44 4.72
N ALA A 238 11.47 -9.80 3.98
CA ALA A 238 12.16 -8.89 3.07
C ALA A 238 11.29 -8.45 1.86
N GLN A 239 10.06 -8.95 1.75
CA GLN A 239 9.10 -8.77 0.66
C GLN A 239 9.70 -8.98 -0.73
N SER A 240 10.63 -9.92 -0.82
CA SER A 240 11.35 -10.14 -2.08
C SER A 240 10.47 -10.84 -3.11
N ASN A 241 9.50 -11.67 -2.68
CA ASN A 241 8.60 -12.49 -3.50
C ASN A 241 7.17 -12.34 -2.96
N CYS A 242 6.22 -11.98 -3.82
CA CYS A 242 4.84 -11.66 -3.44
C CYS A 242 3.80 -12.37 -4.34
N PRO A 243 3.75 -13.72 -4.35
CA PRO A 243 2.91 -14.47 -5.28
C PRO A 243 1.41 -14.36 -4.95
N SER A 244 0.59 -14.66 -5.95
CA SER A 244 -0.83 -14.99 -5.80
C SER A 244 -1.11 -16.39 -6.36
N SER A 245 -2.36 -16.87 -6.24
CA SER A 245 -2.74 -18.18 -6.80
C SER A 245 -3.09 -18.09 -8.29
N ALA A 246 -2.91 -19.19 -9.03
CA ALA A 246 -3.28 -19.28 -10.45
C ALA A 246 -4.77 -18.97 -10.66
N ASN A 247 -5.65 -19.48 -9.79
CA ASN A 247 -7.08 -19.21 -9.84
C ASN A 247 -7.40 -17.74 -9.51
N ALA A 248 -6.67 -17.09 -8.60
CA ALA A 248 -6.87 -15.67 -8.33
C ALA A 248 -6.56 -14.82 -9.57
N ILE A 249 -5.48 -15.15 -10.29
CA ILE A 249 -5.13 -14.49 -11.55
C ILE A 249 -6.17 -14.78 -12.64
N ALA A 250 -6.52 -16.06 -12.84
CA ALA A 250 -7.41 -16.51 -13.91
C ALA A 250 -8.88 -16.07 -13.71
N SER A 251 -9.31 -15.82 -12.47
CA SER A 251 -10.68 -15.38 -12.16
C SER A 251 -11.07 -14.03 -12.79
N GLY A 252 -10.08 -13.21 -13.17
CA GLY A 252 -10.31 -11.85 -13.65
C GLY A 252 -10.78 -10.87 -12.57
N LYS A 253 -10.90 -11.30 -11.31
CA LYS A 253 -11.21 -10.43 -10.17
C LYS A 253 -10.02 -9.51 -9.86
N LYS A 254 -10.31 -8.45 -9.10
CA LYS A 254 -9.26 -7.67 -8.43
C LYS A 254 -8.56 -8.57 -7.41
N VAL A 255 -7.24 -8.48 -7.33
CA VAL A 255 -6.41 -9.27 -6.42
C VAL A 255 -5.58 -8.31 -5.61
N TRP A 256 -5.70 -8.35 -4.28
CA TRP A 256 -5.07 -7.36 -3.40
C TRP A 256 -4.21 -8.03 -2.34
N ALA A 257 -3.11 -7.36 -2.01
CA ALA A 257 -2.50 -7.48 -0.68
C ALA A 257 -3.33 -6.62 0.28
N SER A 258 -4.41 -7.19 0.83
CA SER A 258 -5.39 -6.46 1.65
C SER A 258 -4.93 -6.22 3.09
N GLU A 259 -3.84 -6.87 3.47
CA GLU A 259 -2.97 -6.53 4.60
C GLU A 259 -1.54 -7.02 4.30
N ASN A 260 -0.57 -6.14 4.48
CA ASN A 260 0.86 -6.41 4.31
C ASN A 260 1.66 -5.40 5.15
N GLY A 261 2.99 -5.48 5.13
CA GLY A 261 3.84 -4.59 5.91
C GLY A 261 4.02 -5.12 7.33
N SER A 262 3.43 -4.45 8.33
CA SER A 262 3.68 -4.73 9.75
C SER A 262 5.15 -4.54 10.12
N ASP A 263 5.73 -3.48 9.55
CA ASP A 263 7.11 -3.08 9.76
C ASP A 263 7.18 -1.72 10.48
N ASP A 264 8.33 -1.47 11.11
CA ASP A 264 8.64 -0.20 11.73
C ASP A 264 8.49 0.96 10.74
N TYR A 265 7.96 2.10 11.21
CA TYR A 265 7.67 3.28 10.40
C TYR A 265 8.86 3.82 9.60
N ASN A 266 10.08 3.55 10.08
CA ASN A 266 11.31 4.02 9.46
C ASN A 266 12.16 2.89 8.89
N LEU A 267 12.27 1.74 9.57
CA LEU A 267 13.09 0.62 9.09
C LEU A 267 12.37 -0.24 8.04
N GLY A 268 11.04 -0.15 7.93
CA GLY A 268 10.23 -0.90 6.97
C GLY A 268 10.35 -0.45 5.51
N GLY A 269 10.98 0.70 5.23
CA GLY A 269 10.91 1.34 3.92
C GLY A 269 11.42 0.46 2.77
N ILE A 270 12.47 -0.34 3.01
CA ILE A 270 13.03 -1.25 2.00
C ILE A 270 12.02 -2.35 1.63
N ASN A 271 11.41 -2.97 2.63
CA ASN A 271 10.43 -4.04 2.45
C ASN A 271 9.18 -3.48 1.75
N LEU A 272 8.70 -2.32 2.19
CA LEU A 272 7.53 -1.66 1.63
C LEU A 272 7.73 -1.28 0.15
N ALA A 273 8.91 -0.76 -0.22
CA ALA A 273 9.23 -0.40 -1.60
C ALA A 273 9.19 -1.62 -2.53
N ARG A 274 9.74 -2.76 -2.08
CA ARG A 274 9.65 -4.02 -2.81
C ARG A 274 8.21 -4.51 -2.90
N GLY A 275 7.48 -4.53 -1.78
CA GLY A 275 6.11 -5.04 -1.72
C GLY A 275 5.16 -4.35 -2.69
N ILE A 276 5.22 -3.02 -2.77
CA ILE A 276 4.36 -2.23 -3.65
C ILE A 276 4.62 -2.56 -5.13
N ASN A 277 5.88 -2.66 -5.55
CA ASN A 277 6.23 -3.00 -6.94
C ASN A 277 5.98 -4.49 -7.24
N ARG A 278 6.56 -5.37 -6.43
CA ARG A 278 6.63 -6.81 -6.70
C ARG A 278 5.30 -7.50 -6.51
N GLY A 279 4.38 -6.95 -5.73
CA GLY A 279 3.02 -7.47 -5.65
C GLY A 279 2.31 -7.51 -7.01
N TYR A 280 2.52 -6.49 -7.86
CA TYR A 280 1.99 -6.52 -9.23
C TYR A 280 2.76 -7.50 -10.13
N LEU A 281 4.09 -7.52 -10.03
CA LEU A 281 4.94 -8.35 -10.89
C LEU A 281 4.73 -9.84 -10.64
N ASP A 282 4.69 -10.26 -9.38
CA ASP A 282 4.65 -11.67 -8.97
C ASP A 282 3.21 -12.20 -8.91
N GLY A 283 2.27 -11.37 -8.44
CA GLY A 283 0.90 -11.80 -8.12
C GLY A 283 -0.20 -11.08 -8.88
N LYS A 284 0.14 -10.15 -9.78
CA LYS A 284 -0.82 -9.27 -10.47
C LYS A 284 -1.75 -8.52 -9.50
N MET A 285 -1.22 -8.18 -8.32
CA MET A 285 -1.96 -7.47 -7.30
C MET A 285 -2.06 -5.98 -7.62
N THR A 286 -3.26 -5.42 -7.47
CA THR A 286 -3.57 -4.05 -7.89
C THR A 286 -3.78 -3.09 -6.72
N ALA A 287 -3.72 -3.59 -5.48
CA ALA A 287 -3.62 -2.78 -4.29
C ALA A 287 -2.62 -3.38 -3.29
N TYR A 288 -2.02 -2.48 -2.50
CA TYR A 288 -1.20 -2.80 -1.34
C TYR A 288 -1.70 -1.99 -0.14
N ILE A 289 -2.09 -2.68 0.93
CA ILE A 289 -2.61 -2.05 2.15
C ILE A 289 -1.69 -2.38 3.32
N ASN A 290 -0.98 -1.36 3.83
CA ASN A 290 -0.05 -1.51 4.95
C ASN A 290 -0.78 -1.57 6.29
N TRP A 291 -0.51 -2.58 7.12
CA TRP A 291 -0.84 -2.49 8.53
C TRP A 291 0.35 -1.95 9.34
N PRO A 292 0.15 -0.96 10.23
CA PRO A 292 -0.99 -0.04 10.34
C PRO A 292 -0.76 1.33 9.64
N VAL A 293 -1.73 2.24 9.72
CA VAL A 293 -1.65 3.66 9.29
C VAL A 293 -0.57 4.39 10.08
N ILE A 294 -0.56 4.24 11.39
CA ILE A 294 0.30 5.01 12.30
C ILE A 294 0.54 4.22 13.58
N ALA A 295 1.72 4.37 14.19
CA ALA A 295 1.97 3.97 15.56
C ALA A 295 1.59 5.11 16.51
N ALA A 296 0.29 5.29 16.77
CA ALA A 296 -0.22 6.19 17.79
C ALA A 296 -0.73 5.40 19.00
N ILE A 297 0.19 4.66 19.61
CA ILE A 297 -0.03 3.81 20.79
C ILE A 297 1.06 4.02 21.82
N THR A 298 0.81 3.59 23.06
CA THR A 298 1.81 3.68 24.11
C THR A 298 2.92 2.64 23.87
N PRO A 299 4.20 2.95 24.20
CA PRO A 299 5.33 2.07 23.88
C PRO A 299 5.32 0.68 24.53
N ASN A 300 4.49 0.48 25.56
CA ASN A 300 4.37 -0.78 26.31
C ASN A 300 3.39 -1.79 25.69
N ILE A 301 2.77 -1.45 24.57
CA ILE A 301 1.81 -2.29 23.84
C ILE A 301 2.51 -2.92 22.63
N PRO A 302 2.10 -4.11 22.14
CA PRO A 302 2.68 -4.71 20.95
C PRO A 302 2.74 -3.76 19.76
N PHE A 303 3.81 -3.92 18.97
CA PHE A 303 4.03 -3.18 17.72
C PHE A 303 4.12 -1.64 17.86
N PRO A 304 4.84 -1.11 18.88
CA PRO A 304 4.78 0.29 19.29
C PRO A 304 5.36 1.30 18.29
N THR A 305 6.03 0.83 17.24
CA THR A 305 6.65 1.66 16.21
C THR A 305 6.24 1.27 14.78
N MET A 306 5.32 0.32 14.62
CA MET A 306 4.86 -0.12 13.31
C MET A 306 3.85 0.86 12.73
N GLY A 307 4.01 1.23 11.47
CA GLY A 307 3.06 2.10 10.78
C GLY A 307 3.68 2.87 9.63
N VAL A 308 2.96 3.87 9.13
CA VAL A 308 3.51 4.81 8.13
C VAL A 308 4.18 6.01 8.80
N ALA A 309 3.75 6.34 10.02
CA ALA A 309 4.33 7.34 10.90
C ALA A 309 4.31 6.88 12.37
N LEU A 310 5.01 7.60 13.24
CA LEU A 310 5.03 7.39 14.69
C LEU A 310 4.47 8.62 15.41
N ALA A 311 3.52 8.43 16.31
CA ALA A 311 2.87 9.49 17.09
C ALA A 311 2.42 8.98 18.47
N ALA A 312 3.38 8.53 19.28
CA ALA A 312 3.12 7.90 20.58
C ALA A 312 2.98 8.87 21.78
N GLN A 313 3.10 10.18 21.57
CA GLN A 313 3.16 11.17 22.65
C GLN A 313 2.26 12.40 22.40
N PRO A 314 0.93 12.27 22.55
CA PRO A 314 0.03 13.42 22.43
C PRO A 314 0.34 14.52 23.47
N TRP A 315 0.80 14.16 24.67
CA TRP A 315 1.12 15.13 25.74
C TRP A 315 2.29 16.07 25.43
N SER A 316 3.22 15.67 24.55
CA SER A 316 4.31 16.53 24.06
C SER A 316 4.06 17.06 22.65
N GLY A 317 3.15 16.42 21.90
CA GLY A 317 2.93 16.64 20.48
C GLY A 317 4.00 16.01 19.59
N ALA A 318 4.98 15.27 20.14
CA ALA A 318 6.09 14.72 19.35
C ALA A 318 5.60 13.67 18.34
N TYR A 319 6.07 13.75 17.09
CA TYR A 319 5.79 12.76 16.05
C TYR A 319 6.96 12.64 15.08
N SER A 320 7.02 11.52 14.37
CA SER A 320 8.04 11.24 13.37
C SER A 320 7.43 10.71 12.08
N ILE A 321 7.78 11.32 10.96
CA ILE A 321 7.46 10.84 9.61
C ILE A 321 8.65 10.03 9.11
N GLY A 322 8.46 8.71 9.02
CA GLY A 322 9.53 7.78 8.65
C GLY A 322 9.58 7.50 7.15
N LYS A 323 10.55 6.68 6.74
CA LYS A 323 10.73 6.27 5.34
C LYS A 323 9.48 5.62 4.74
N ASN A 324 8.63 4.95 5.52
CA ASN A 324 7.41 4.33 4.99
C ASN A 324 6.48 5.36 4.32
N ALA A 325 6.34 6.56 4.89
CA ALA A 325 5.53 7.63 4.30
C ALA A 325 6.06 8.06 2.92
N TRP A 326 7.36 8.23 2.80
CA TRP A 326 8.00 8.64 1.55
C TRP A 326 7.99 7.53 0.50
N VAL A 327 8.13 6.27 0.92
CA VAL A 327 7.98 5.11 0.04
C VAL A 327 6.57 5.02 -0.53
N MET A 328 5.53 5.21 0.28
CA MET A 328 4.16 5.29 -0.23
C MET A 328 3.99 6.44 -1.22
N ALA A 329 4.54 7.62 -0.90
CA ALA A 329 4.44 8.82 -1.72
C ALA A 329 4.96 8.62 -3.16
N HIS A 330 5.99 7.79 -3.34
CA HIS A 330 6.55 7.45 -4.66
C HIS A 330 5.54 6.77 -5.61
N THR A 331 4.49 6.16 -5.06
CA THR A 331 3.38 5.62 -5.86
C THR A 331 2.15 6.53 -5.77
N THR A 332 1.73 6.90 -4.57
CA THR A 332 0.42 7.53 -4.33
C THR A 332 0.32 8.95 -4.86
N GLN A 333 1.41 9.72 -4.87
CA GLN A 333 1.42 11.08 -5.42
C GLN A 333 1.56 11.11 -6.95
N PHE A 334 1.95 10.00 -7.57
CA PHE A 334 2.26 9.92 -9.00
C PHE A 334 1.31 9.00 -9.79
N THR A 335 0.30 8.47 -9.12
CA THR A 335 -0.72 7.59 -9.69
C THR A 335 -2.07 7.89 -9.03
N ALA A 336 -3.15 7.33 -9.55
CA ALA A 336 -4.45 7.33 -8.89
C ALA A 336 -5.17 6.00 -9.13
N PRO A 337 -6.07 5.57 -8.21
CA PRO A 337 -7.00 4.48 -8.49
C PRO A 337 -7.70 4.68 -9.83
N GLY A 338 -7.76 3.64 -10.66
CA GLY A 338 -8.26 3.70 -12.04
C GLY A 338 -7.18 3.84 -13.12
N TRP A 339 -5.93 4.14 -12.74
CA TRP A 339 -4.78 4.05 -13.65
C TRP A 339 -4.56 2.60 -14.10
N ARG A 340 -3.84 2.40 -15.20
CA ARG A 340 -3.58 1.08 -15.77
C ARG A 340 -2.09 0.78 -15.76
N TYR A 341 -1.71 -0.35 -15.18
CA TYR A 341 -0.36 -0.90 -15.35
C TYR A 341 -0.09 -1.23 -16.81
N LEU A 342 1.17 -1.09 -17.22
CA LEU A 342 1.64 -1.50 -18.54
C LEU A 342 2.53 -2.73 -18.37
N ASP A 343 2.00 -3.91 -18.71
CA ASP A 343 2.67 -5.20 -18.49
C ASP A 343 4.01 -5.28 -19.22
N THR A 344 4.08 -4.76 -20.45
CA THR A 344 5.32 -4.76 -21.25
C THR A 344 6.33 -3.71 -20.79
N ALA A 345 5.95 -2.82 -19.87
CA ALA A 345 6.80 -1.79 -19.28
C ALA A 345 6.92 -1.96 -17.75
N SER A 346 6.73 -3.18 -17.26
CA SER A 346 6.90 -3.52 -15.84
C SER A 346 7.71 -4.81 -15.73
N GLY A 347 8.70 -4.86 -14.84
CA GLY A 347 9.57 -6.02 -14.72
C GLY A 347 10.71 -5.84 -13.73
N PHE A 348 11.75 -6.65 -13.89
CA PHE A 348 12.98 -6.59 -13.10
C PHE A 348 14.11 -5.95 -13.90
N LEU A 349 14.96 -5.18 -13.23
CA LEU A 349 16.08 -4.48 -13.86
C LEU A 349 17.09 -5.48 -14.45
N GLY A 350 17.47 -5.30 -15.72
CA GLY A 350 18.29 -6.27 -16.46
C GLY A 350 17.68 -7.68 -16.55
N GLY A 351 16.37 -7.82 -16.34
CA GLY A 351 15.69 -9.12 -16.29
C GLY A 351 15.96 -9.96 -15.04
N ASN A 352 16.61 -9.39 -14.01
CA ASN A 352 16.96 -10.11 -12.80
C ASN A 352 16.49 -9.36 -11.53
N ARG A 353 15.69 -10.04 -10.71
CA ARG A 353 15.17 -9.47 -9.45
C ARG A 353 16.24 -9.03 -8.46
N ALA A 354 17.44 -9.60 -8.54
CA ALA A 354 18.59 -9.19 -7.72
C ALA A 354 19.08 -7.77 -8.05
N ASN A 355 18.63 -7.18 -9.15
CA ASN A 355 19.00 -5.83 -9.55
C ASN A 355 17.93 -4.79 -9.16
N GLY A 356 16.78 -5.23 -8.64
CA GLY A 356 15.62 -4.37 -8.38
C GLY A 356 14.49 -4.56 -9.40
N SER A 357 13.45 -3.73 -9.26
CA SER A 357 12.21 -3.85 -10.03
C SER A 357 11.64 -2.50 -10.43
N TYR A 358 10.82 -2.50 -11.47
CA TYR A 358 10.09 -1.33 -11.92
C TYR A 358 8.67 -1.69 -12.34
N VAL A 359 7.74 -0.77 -12.09
CA VAL A 359 6.38 -0.84 -12.61
C VAL A 359 6.03 0.47 -13.28
N THR A 360 5.38 0.40 -14.44
CA THR A 360 4.87 1.59 -15.13
C THR A 360 3.36 1.56 -15.20
N LEU A 361 2.75 2.70 -14.89
CA LEU A 361 1.31 2.92 -14.96
C LEU A 361 1.02 4.12 -15.84
N ARG A 362 -0.14 4.10 -16.51
CA ARG A 362 -0.65 5.27 -17.25
C ARG A 362 -1.98 5.75 -16.71
N SER A 363 -2.18 7.05 -16.84
CA SER A 363 -3.48 7.68 -16.68
C SER A 363 -4.43 7.23 -17.79
N PRO A 364 -5.71 6.99 -17.48
CA PRO A 364 -6.71 6.67 -18.49
C PRO A 364 -7.15 7.89 -19.31
N SER A 365 -6.88 9.13 -18.83
CA SER A 365 -7.49 10.35 -19.38
C SER A 365 -6.51 11.46 -19.75
N THR A 366 -5.28 11.47 -19.22
CA THR A 366 -4.37 12.62 -19.37
C THR A 366 -3.19 12.37 -20.31
N GLY A 367 -3.00 11.13 -20.79
CA GLY A 367 -1.80 10.74 -21.54
C GLY A 367 -0.51 10.75 -20.69
N THR A 368 -0.60 10.95 -19.38
CA THR A 368 0.53 10.88 -18.43
C THR A 368 0.84 9.43 -18.06
N TYR A 369 2.09 9.14 -17.73
CA TYR A 369 2.53 7.87 -17.15
C TYR A 369 3.39 8.11 -15.90
N SER A 370 3.62 7.07 -15.12
CA SER A 370 4.54 7.07 -13.99
C SER A 370 5.24 5.73 -13.90
N THR A 371 6.56 5.75 -13.81
CA THR A 371 7.40 4.56 -13.60
C THR A 371 8.01 4.62 -12.20
N VAL A 372 7.69 3.66 -11.35
CA VAL A 372 8.24 3.53 -9.99
C VAL A 372 9.30 2.44 -10.00
N ILE A 373 10.53 2.76 -9.59
CA ILE A 373 11.70 1.88 -9.69
C ILE A 373 12.36 1.74 -8.33
N GLU A 374 12.56 0.51 -7.85
CA GLU A 374 13.34 0.23 -6.64
C GLU A 374 14.62 -0.54 -6.99
N THR A 375 15.75 -0.15 -6.38
CA THR A 375 17.06 -0.79 -6.56
C THR A 375 17.59 -1.40 -5.26
N MET A 376 16.72 -1.97 -4.43
CA MET A 376 17.07 -2.36 -3.06
C MET A 376 18.09 -3.51 -2.99
N ASP A 377 18.14 -4.35 -4.02
CA ASP A 377 19.07 -5.48 -4.11
C ASP A 377 20.32 -5.16 -4.95
N ALA A 378 20.34 -4.01 -5.63
CA ALA A 378 21.44 -3.63 -6.51
C ALA A 378 22.73 -3.35 -5.74
N THR A 379 23.87 -3.74 -6.32
CA THR A 379 25.21 -3.53 -5.72
C THR A 379 26.04 -2.46 -6.43
N ALA A 380 25.60 -2.01 -7.61
CA ALA A 380 26.26 -0.99 -8.41
C ALA A 380 25.22 -0.10 -9.11
N ALA A 381 25.68 1.04 -9.64
CA ALA A 381 24.85 1.89 -10.47
C ALA A 381 24.42 1.15 -11.75
N GLN A 382 23.22 1.45 -12.22
CA GLN A 382 22.60 0.80 -13.38
C GLN A 382 22.00 1.84 -14.32
N THR A 383 21.91 1.52 -15.61
CA THR A 383 21.32 2.40 -16.61
C THR A 383 19.89 1.96 -16.94
N PHE A 384 18.94 2.89 -16.88
CA PHE A 384 17.55 2.67 -17.31
C PHE A 384 17.21 3.61 -18.45
N THR A 385 16.82 3.04 -19.60
CA THR A 385 16.41 3.78 -20.80
C THR A 385 14.97 3.43 -21.13
N ALA A 386 14.14 4.46 -21.33
CA ALA A 386 12.75 4.30 -21.71
C ALA A 386 12.45 5.05 -23.01
N THR A 387 11.79 4.35 -23.94
CA THR A 387 11.22 4.94 -25.16
C THR A 387 9.70 5.03 -25.00
N VAL A 388 9.15 6.24 -25.11
CA VAL A 388 7.73 6.53 -24.89
C VAL A 388 6.99 6.53 -26.22
N THR A 389 5.87 5.80 -26.30
CA THR A 389 5.02 5.70 -27.49
C THR A 389 3.54 5.54 -27.11
N GLY A 390 2.67 5.32 -28.09
CA GLY A 390 1.24 5.04 -27.85
C GLY A 390 0.46 6.25 -27.35
N GLY A 391 0.83 7.46 -27.80
CA GLY A 391 0.11 8.70 -27.48
C GLY A 391 0.34 9.23 -26.06
N LEU A 392 1.33 8.69 -25.34
CA LEU A 392 1.74 9.21 -24.03
C LEU A 392 2.59 10.48 -24.17
N SER A 393 2.60 11.29 -23.12
CA SER A 393 3.37 12.54 -23.06
C SER A 393 4.87 12.29 -23.25
N THR A 394 5.50 13.02 -24.16
CA THR A 394 6.97 13.04 -24.36
C THR A 394 7.60 14.33 -23.84
N GLN A 395 6.93 15.01 -22.90
CA GLN A 395 7.47 16.20 -22.24
C GLN A 395 8.63 15.83 -21.29
N ALA A 396 9.22 16.83 -20.65
CA ALA A 396 10.24 16.61 -19.63
C ALA A 396 9.75 15.61 -18.57
N VAL A 397 10.64 14.68 -18.20
CA VAL A 397 10.41 13.65 -17.20
C VAL A 397 11.07 14.09 -15.91
N HIS A 398 10.26 14.28 -14.87
CA HIS A 398 10.68 14.62 -13.53
C HIS A 398 11.13 13.36 -12.79
N VAL A 399 12.33 13.42 -12.21
CA VAL A 399 12.94 12.32 -11.46
C VAL A 399 12.84 12.62 -9.97
N TRP A 400 12.08 11.82 -9.26
CA TRP A 400 12.00 11.86 -7.80
C TRP A 400 12.75 10.69 -7.19
N SER A 401 13.45 10.89 -6.08
CA SER A 401 14.27 9.85 -5.45
C SER A 401 14.22 9.85 -3.92
N THR A 402 14.29 8.66 -3.33
CA THR A 402 14.50 8.43 -1.89
C THR A 402 15.64 7.44 -1.70
N ALA A 403 16.76 7.88 -1.10
CA ALA A 403 17.85 6.99 -0.73
C ALA A 403 17.53 6.29 0.61
N LEU A 404 17.09 5.03 0.56
CA LEU A 404 16.60 4.32 1.76
C LEU A 404 17.72 3.89 2.71
N GLY A 405 18.96 3.82 2.23
CA GLY A 405 20.15 3.67 3.08
C GLY A 405 20.50 4.92 3.89
N SER A 406 20.00 6.11 3.49
CA SER A 406 20.31 7.36 4.19
C SER A 406 19.39 7.59 5.39
N ASN A 407 19.95 8.12 6.47
CA ASN A 407 19.21 8.62 7.64
C ASN A 407 19.03 10.14 7.61
N ASN A 408 19.56 10.82 6.61
CA ASN A 408 19.35 12.26 6.42
C ASN A 408 18.00 12.49 5.72
N PRO A 409 17.03 13.17 6.37
CA PRO A 409 15.73 13.45 5.76
C PRO A 409 15.83 14.25 4.46
N ALA A 410 16.92 14.98 4.22
CA ALA A 410 17.14 15.69 2.96
C ALA A 410 17.28 14.76 1.76
N ASP A 411 17.59 13.47 1.97
CA ASP A 411 17.76 12.46 0.90
C ASP A 411 16.47 11.66 0.62
N HIS A 412 15.36 12.01 1.28
CA HIS A 412 14.07 11.33 1.12
C HIS A 412 13.12 12.19 0.29
N PHE A 413 12.47 11.60 -0.71
CA PHE A 413 11.46 12.25 -1.57
C PHE A 413 11.94 13.55 -2.23
N VAL A 414 13.09 13.48 -2.88
CA VAL A 414 13.78 14.61 -3.52
C VAL A 414 13.47 14.65 -5.00
N HIS A 415 13.04 15.80 -5.52
CA HIS A 415 13.07 16.06 -6.96
C HIS A 415 14.54 16.28 -7.38
N SER A 416 15.16 15.27 -7.98
CA SER A 416 16.61 15.22 -8.19
C SER A 416 17.06 15.64 -9.58
N ALA A 417 16.20 15.51 -10.60
CA ALA A 417 16.51 15.93 -11.96
C ALA A 417 15.25 16.09 -12.83
N ASP A 418 15.41 16.80 -13.94
CA ASP A 418 14.49 16.80 -15.08
C ASP A 418 15.22 16.32 -16.33
N VAL A 419 14.67 15.33 -17.01
CA VAL A 419 15.25 14.75 -18.22
C VAL A 419 14.30 14.99 -19.39
N THR A 420 14.76 15.68 -20.44
CA THR A 420 13.96 15.91 -21.64
C THR A 420 14.18 14.76 -22.63
N PRO A 421 13.13 14.02 -23.04
CA PRO A 421 13.27 12.96 -24.03
C PRO A 421 13.77 13.48 -25.38
N SER A 422 14.70 12.75 -26.01
CA SER A 422 15.14 12.96 -27.39
C SER A 422 14.63 11.84 -28.27
N GLY A 423 13.88 12.16 -29.33
CA GLY A 423 13.22 11.14 -30.16
C GLY A 423 12.23 10.25 -29.38
N GLY A 424 11.63 10.77 -28.30
CA GLY A 424 10.77 10.02 -27.40
C GLY A 424 11.50 9.11 -26.41
N SER A 425 12.84 9.10 -26.41
CA SER A 425 13.66 8.29 -25.51
C SER A 425 14.37 9.14 -24.45
N PHE A 426 14.45 8.64 -23.22
CA PHE A 426 15.23 9.23 -22.14
C PHE A 426 15.97 8.16 -21.34
N THR A 427 17.06 8.57 -20.69
CA THR A 427 17.93 7.69 -19.90
C THR A 427 18.19 8.29 -18.52
N VAL A 428 18.21 7.45 -17.50
CA VAL A 428 18.60 7.81 -16.13
C VAL A 428 19.59 6.79 -15.57
N THR A 429 20.49 7.25 -14.71
CA THR A 429 21.37 6.38 -13.92
C THR A 429 20.73 6.14 -12.54
N LEU A 430 20.52 4.88 -12.21
CA LEU A 430 19.93 4.42 -10.95
C LEU A 430 21.05 4.03 -9.98
N GLN A 431 21.04 4.60 -8.79
CA GLN A 431 21.97 4.24 -7.72
C GLN A 431 21.40 3.08 -6.88
N PRO A 432 22.26 2.24 -6.28
CA PRO A 432 21.86 1.22 -5.31
C PRO A 432 21.02 1.76 -4.15
N GLY A 433 20.14 0.94 -3.58
CA GLY A 433 19.41 1.24 -2.34
C GLY A 433 18.50 2.47 -2.43
N THR A 434 18.02 2.79 -3.63
CA THR A 434 17.28 4.02 -3.91
C THR A 434 15.95 3.70 -4.60
N LEU A 435 14.90 4.39 -4.18
CA LEU A 435 13.59 4.35 -4.81
C LEU A 435 13.45 5.58 -5.71
N TYR A 436 12.99 5.38 -6.94
CA TYR A 436 12.78 6.42 -7.94
C TYR A 436 11.34 6.44 -8.42
N THR A 437 10.85 7.63 -8.78
CA THR A 437 9.65 7.79 -9.61
C THR A 437 9.95 8.72 -10.77
N LEU A 438 9.63 8.26 -11.99
CA LEU A 438 9.86 8.97 -13.25
C LEU A 438 8.50 9.28 -13.87
N THR A 439 8.17 10.56 -14.05
CA THR A 439 6.88 10.96 -14.63
C THR A 439 6.98 12.30 -15.36
N PRO A 440 6.20 12.54 -16.44
CA PRO A 440 5.99 13.89 -16.95
C PRO A 440 4.88 14.65 -16.21
N GLY A 441 4.24 14.05 -15.21
CA GLY A 441 3.24 14.70 -14.37
C GLY A 441 3.87 15.63 -13.34
N THR A 442 3.13 16.66 -12.93
CA THR A 442 3.54 17.63 -11.91
C THR A 442 2.53 17.66 -10.75
N GLY A 443 2.83 18.42 -9.69
CA GLY A 443 1.94 18.62 -8.54
C GLY A 443 2.31 17.81 -7.29
N GLN A 444 3.37 16.99 -7.35
CA GLN A 444 3.90 16.26 -6.20
C GLN A 444 4.72 17.18 -5.30
N GLY A 445 4.79 16.81 -4.02
CA GLY A 445 5.38 17.66 -3.01
C GLY A 445 5.80 16.91 -1.75
N LYS A 446 6.73 17.55 -1.04
CA LYS A 446 7.30 17.08 0.22
C LYS A 446 6.95 18.05 1.34
N GLY A 447 6.11 17.62 2.27
CA GLY A 447 5.81 18.37 3.48
C GLY A 447 7.06 18.59 4.32
N THR A 448 7.18 19.78 4.93
CA THR A 448 8.35 20.20 5.71
C THR A 448 8.08 20.38 7.21
N ALA A 449 6.86 20.11 7.67
CA ALA A 449 6.51 20.22 9.08
C ALA A 449 7.26 19.17 9.92
N THR A 450 7.75 19.60 11.09
CA THR A 450 8.50 18.75 12.01
C THR A 450 7.80 18.69 13.36
N GLY A 451 7.74 17.50 13.94
CA GLY A 451 7.27 17.33 15.31
C GLY A 451 8.22 17.98 16.33
N PRO A 452 7.69 18.43 17.48
CA PRO A 452 8.52 18.85 18.61
C PRO A 452 9.30 17.66 19.18
N ALA A 453 10.27 17.96 20.05
CA ALA A 453 11.00 16.94 20.77
C ALA A 453 10.07 16.12 21.69
N ALA A 454 10.37 14.83 21.83
CA ALA A 454 9.70 13.96 22.79
C ALA A 454 9.90 14.45 24.23
N ALA A 455 8.88 14.27 25.07
CA ALA A 455 9.03 14.36 26.50
C ALA A 455 9.77 13.10 27.02
N GLY A 456 10.65 13.31 28.01
CA GLY A 456 11.44 12.27 28.66
C GLY A 456 10.73 11.55 29.79
#